data_AF-A0A962YX52-F1
#
_entry.id   AF-A0A962YX52-F1
#
_cell.length_a   1.000
_cell.length_b   1.000
_cell.length_c   1.000
_cell.angle_alpha   90.00
_cell.angle_beta   90.00
_cell.angle_gamma   90.00
#
_symmetry.space_group_name_H-M   'P 1'
#
loop_
_entity.id
_entity.type
_entity.pdbx_description
1 polymer ?
#
loop_
_entity_poly.entity_id
_entity_poly.type
_entity_poly.pdbx_seq_one_letter_code
_entity_poly.pdbx_strand_id
1 'polypeptide(L)' 'MRRLALLITLLFATTIFAKPLTQVRVKALPGTVALTFDDGPSPVYTPQVLAILKKYNVKATFFVMGWAAKK' A
#
# COMPACT_ATOMS: atom_id res chain seq x y z
N MET A 1 -38.19 -10.23 -25.42
CA MET A 1 -37.42 -11.27 -24.70
C MET A 1 -35.94 -11.27 -25.10
N ARG A 2 -35.56 -11.42 -26.38
CA ARG A 2 -34.14 -11.51 -26.81
C ARG A 2 -33.32 -10.21 -26.68
N ARG A 3 -33.94 -9.02 -26.87
CA ARG A 3 -33.27 -7.71 -26.71
C ARG A 3 -32.97 -7.35 -25.24
N LEU A 4 -33.78 -7.85 -24.30
CA LEU A 4 -33.60 -7.64 -22.87
C LEU A 4 -32.46 -8.51 -22.32
N ALA A 5 -32.35 -9.76 -22.80
CA ALA A 5 -31.24 -10.65 -22.47
C ALA A 5 -29.88 -10.08 -22.94
N LEU A 6 -29.81 -9.50 -24.15
CA LEU A 6 -28.56 -8.94 -24.69
C LEU A 6 -28.03 -7.75 -23.85
N LEU A 7 -28.92 -6.91 -23.33
CA LEU A 7 -28.57 -5.74 -22.51
C LEU A 7 -28.05 -6.15 -21.12
N ILE A 8 -28.64 -7.19 -20.53
CA ILE A 8 -28.22 -7.75 -19.24
C ILE A 8 -26.83 -8.41 -19.38
N THR A 9 -26.57 -9.13 -20.48
CA THR A 9 -25.23 -9.69 -20.75
C THR A 9 -24.18 -8.60 -20.96
N LEU A 10 -24.53 -7.48 -21.61
CA LEU A 10 -23.61 -6.35 -21.84
C LEU A 10 -23.24 -5.63 -20.52
N LEU A 11 -24.20 -5.49 -19.59
CA LEU A 11 -23.99 -4.88 -18.27
C LEU A 11 -23.17 -5.78 -17.32
N PHE A 12 -23.32 -7.10 -17.40
CA PHE A 12 -22.50 -8.05 -16.62
C PHE A 12 -21.08 -8.19 -17.17
N ALA A 13 -20.88 -8.10 -18.50
CA ALA A 13 -19.57 -8.20 -19.11
C ALA A 13 -18.64 -7.02 -18.75
N THR A 14 -19.17 -5.83 -18.50
CA THR A 14 -18.37 -4.66 -18.13
C THR A 14 -17.98 -4.61 -16.65
N THR A 15 -18.76 -5.21 -15.76
CA THR A 15 -18.49 -5.22 -14.31
C THR A 15 -17.51 -6.32 -13.88
N ILE A 16 -17.50 -7.47 -14.55
CA ILE A 16 -16.62 -8.61 -14.19
C ILE A 16 -15.20 -8.44 -14.75
N PHE A 17 -15.01 -7.64 -15.81
CA PHE A 17 -13.70 -7.37 -16.44
C PHE A 17 -13.07 -6.04 -15.99
N ALA A 18 -13.49 -5.46 -14.88
CA ALA A 18 -12.70 -4.43 -14.22
C ALA A 18 -11.38 -5.08 -13.76
N LYS A 19 -10.35 -5.03 -14.64
CA LYS A 19 -9.02 -5.55 -14.35
C LYS A 19 -8.60 -4.97 -13.00
N PRO A 20 -8.18 -5.79 -12.03
CA PRO A 20 -7.64 -5.28 -10.77
C PRO A 20 -6.54 -4.28 -11.12
N LEU A 21 -6.59 -3.11 -10.47
CA LEU A 21 -5.59 -2.07 -10.64
C LEU A 21 -4.21 -2.72 -10.66
N THR A 22 -3.54 -2.60 -11.80
CA THR A 22 -2.37 -3.37 -12.16
C THR A 22 -1.41 -3.44 -10.98
N GLN A 23 -1.16 -4.65 -10.44
CA GLN A 23 -0.15 -4.80 -9.40
C GLN A 23 1.20 -4.47 -10.05
N VAL A 24 1.68 -3.25 -9.83
CA VAL A 24 3.02 -2.83 -10.25
C VAL A 24 4.00 -3.58 -9.35
N ARG A 25 4.38 -4.80 -9.76
CA ARG A 25 5.45 -5.54 -9.11
C ARG A 25 6.77 -4.90 -9.50
N VAL A 26 7.28 -4.03 -8.63
CA VAL A 26 8.66 -3.60 -8.71
C VAL A 26 9.53 -4.81 -8.34
N LYS A 27 10.43 -5.20 -9.24
CA LYS A 27 11.39 -6.28 -8.95
C LYS A 27 12.40 -5.76 -7.94
N ALA A 28 12.28 -6.20 -6.69
CA ALA A 28 13.32 -5.97 -5.69
C ALA A 28 14.61 -6.68 -6.12
N LEU A 29 15.75 -6.09 -5.78
CA LEU A 29 17.04 -6.76 -5.94
C LEU A 29 17.08 -7.98 -5.00
N PRO A 30 17.64 -9.12 -5.44
CA PRO A 30 17.78 -10.30 -4.58
C PRO A 30 18.53 -9.96 -3.28
N GLY A 31 18.00 -10.43 -2.15
CA GLY A 31 18.59 -10.18 -0.82
C GLY A 31 18.26 -8.82 -0.20
N THR A 32 17.45 -7.98 -0.86
CA THR A 32 17.02 -6.70 -0.30
C THR A 32 15.70 -6.84 0.47
N VAL A 33 15.59 -6.11 1.59
CA VAL A 33 14.35 -5.93 2.35
C VAL A 33 14.00 -4.45 2.45
N ALA A 34 12.71 -4.13 2.50
CA ALA A 34 12.21 -2.78 2.76
C ALA A 34 11.48 -2.78 4.11
N LEU A 35 11.84 -1.85 4.98
CA LEU A 35 11.22 -1.70 6.30
C LEU A 35 10.13 -0.63 6.25
N THR A 36 8.95 -0.97 6.77
CA THR A 36 7.81 -0.08 6.92
C THR A 36 7.27 -0.15 8.33
N PHE A 37 6.79 0.98 8.86
CA PHE A 37 6.19 1.08 10.20
C PHE A 37 4.83 1.78 10.11
N ASP A 38 3.79 1.15 10.67
CA ASP A 38 2.43 1.68 10.73
C ASP A 38 2.15 2.33 12.09
N ASP A 39 1.07 3.12 12.17
CA ASP A 39 0.48 3.68 13.40
C ASP A 39 1.37 4.62 14.25
N GLY A 40 2.42 5.18 13.66
CA GLY A 40 3.33 6.14 14.32
C GLY A 40 2.91 7.62 14.21
N PRO A 41 3.63 8.52 14.92
CA PRO A 41 4.75 8.25 15.83
C PRO A 41 4.33 7.94 17.27
N SER A 42 4.89 6.87 17.84
CA SER A 42 4.84 6.61 19.28
C SER A 42 5.84 7.50 20.01
N PRO A 43 5.45 8.23 21.07
CA PRO A 43 6.38 9.08 21.82
C PRO A 43 7.47 8.29 22.53
N VAL A 44 7.25 7.01 22.84
CA VAL A 44 8.20 6.15 23.56
C VAL A 44 9.07 5.35 22.59
N TYR A 45 8.47 4.72 21.57
CA TYR A 45 9.17 3.75 20.74
C TYR A 45 9.76 4.34 19.46
N THR A 46 9.11 5.32 18.84
CA THR A 46 9.62 5.91 17.58
C THR A 46 11.03 6.49 17.73
N PRO A 47 11.39 7.20 18.82
CA PRO A 47 12.77 7.66 19.01
C PRO A 47 13.80 6.53 19.08
N GLN A 48 13.44 5.39 19.69
CA GLN A 48 14.33 4.23 19.83
C GLN A 48 14.55 3.55 18.48
N VAL A 49 13.48 3.36 17.70
CA VAL A 49 13.54 2.82 16.34
C VAL A 49 14.41 3.72 15.45
N LEU A 50 14.21 5.04 15.49
CA LEU A 50 15.00 6.00 14.73
C LEU A 50 16.49 5.96 15.12
N ALA A 51 16.81 5.79 16.41
CA ALA A 51 18.19 5.66 16.86
C ALA A 51 18.86 4.40 16.28
N ILE A 52 18.16 3.27 16.22
CA ILE A 52 18.66 2.03 15.63
C ILE A 52 18.85 2.18 14.12
N LEU A 53 17.84 2.69 13.40
CA LEU A 53 17.93 2.93 11.96
C LEU A 53 19.11 3.85 11.62
N LYS A 54 19.31 4.91 12.40
CA LYS A 54 20.46 5.82 12.27
C LYS A 54 21.78 5.11 12.54
N LYS A 55 21.88 4.31 13.61
CA LYS A 55 23.10 3.56 13.97
C LYS A 55 23.58 2.66 12.82
N TYR A 56 22.66 2.02 12.10
CA TYR A 56 22.99 1.14 10.97
C TYR A 56 22.92 1.83 9.61
N ASN A 57 22.67 3.15 9.56
CA ASN A 57 22.48 3.92 8.33
C ASN A 57 21.43 3.30 7.38
N VAL A 58 20.33 2.80 7.95
CA VAL A 58 19.22 2.15 7.24
C VAL A 58 18.08 3.14 7.04
N LYS A 59 17.47 3.12 5.85
CA LYS A 59 16.25 3.89 5.54
C LYS A 59 15.00 3.03 5.75
N ALA A 60 13.93 3.66 6.20
CA ALA A 60 12.61 3.04 6.37
C ALA A 60 11.50 4.03 6.06
N THR A 61 10.30 3.52 5.73
CA THR A 61 9.10 4.32 5.50
C THR A 61 8.19 4.27 6.73
N PHE A 62 7.66 5.41 7.16
CA PHE A 62 6.69 5.51 8.25
C PHE A 62 5.33 5.92 7.68
N PHE A 63 4.33 5.07 7.83
CA PHE A 63 2.93 5.38 7.55
C PHE A 63 2.31 5.97 8.81
N VAL A 64 2.41 7.29 8.93
CA VAL A 64 1.93 8.01 10.12
C VAL A 64 0.42 8.17 10.12
N MET A 65 -0.16 8.18 11.31
CA MET A 65 -1.58 8.47 11.48
C MET A 65 -1.89 9.91 11.09
N GLY A 66 -2.96 10.13 10.34
CA GLY A 66 -3.31 11.45 9.84
C GLY A 66 -3.50 12.51 10.94
N TRP A 67 -4.01 12.11 12.12
CA TRP A 67 -4.16 13.01 13.27
C TRP A 67 -2.83 13.34 13.96
N ALA A 68 -1.80 12.52 13.78
CA ALA A 68 -0.47 12.72 14.34
C ALA A 68 0.50 13.41 13.36
N ALA A 69 0.11 13.51 12.08
CA ALA A 69 0.85 14.26 11.07
C ALA A 69 0.56 15.76 11.19
N LYS A 70 1.62 16.58 11.32
CA LYS A 70 1.49 18.04 11.19
C LYS A 70 1.32 18.40 9.72
N LYS A 71 0.42 19.35 9.44
CA LYS A 71 0.31 20.03 8.14
C LYS A 71 1.41 21.06 7.97
#